data_AF-G8SHS0-F1
#
_entry.id   AF-G8SHS0-F1
#
_cell.length_a   1.000
_cell.length_b   1.000
_cell.length_c   1.000
_cell.angle_alpha   90.00
_cell.angle_beta   90.00
_cell.angle_gamma   90.00
#
_symmetry.space_group_name_H-M   'P 1'
#
loop_
_entity.id
_entity.type
_entity.pdbx_description
1 polymer ?
#
loop_
_entity_poly.entity_id
_entity_poly.type
_entity_poly.pdbx_seq_one_letter_code
_entity_poly.pdbx_strand_id
1 'polypeptide(L)' 'MADTGPGGSECIGEPAGEGHRPATAPLTVRSQIIGAHCILRTEPHQFTPEHLAELNAAAQEITALLQEYSDLD' A
#
# COMPACT_ATOMS: atom_id res chain seq x y z
N MET A 1 -21.27 -9.67 4.57
CA MET A 1 -21.18 -9.23 3.17
C MET A 1 -20.17 -8.10 3.15
N ALA A 2 -18.92 -8.39 2.78
CA ALA A 2 -17.93 -7.36 2.50
C ALA A 2 -17.80 -7.28 0.99
N ASP A 3 -18.18 -6.13 0.45
CA ASP A 3 -18.22 -5.81 -0.97
C ASP A 3 -16.80 -5.56 -1.47
N THR A 4 -16.16 -6.59 -2.01
CA THR A 4 -14.88 -6.50 -2.72
C THR A 4 -15.15 -6.02 -4.15
N GLY A 5 -15.28 -4.71 -4.33
CA GLY A 5 -15.24 -4.10 -5.66
C GLY A 5 -13.90 -4.35 -6.36
N PRO A 6 -13.83 -4.31 -7.71
CA PRO A 6 -12.65 -4.67 -8.47
C PRO A 6 -11.59 -3.55 -8.38
N GLY A 7 -10.81 -3.57 -7.29
CA GLY A 7 -9.74 -2.59 -7.04
C GLY A 7 -9.10 -2.68 -5.66
N GLY A 8 -9.32 -3.77 -4.90
CA GLY A 8 -8.91 -3.91 -3.51
C GLY A 8 -7.39 -3.97 -3.33
N SER A 9 -6.76 -2.80 -3.21
CA SER A 9 -5.39 -2.56 -2.71
C SER A 9 -5.37 -2.72 -1.18
N GLU A 10 -5.89 -3.83 -0.67
CA GLU A 10 -5.97 -4.09 0.76
C GLU A 10 -4.80 -4.98 1.19
N CYS A 11 -4.09 -4.58 2.24
CA CYS A 11 -2.97 -5.36 2.77
C CYS A 11 -3.51 -6.71 3.27
N ILE A 12 -3.10 -7.81 2.64
CA ILE A 12 -3.54 -9.16 3.01
C ILE A 12 -2.75 -9.58 4.25
N GLY A 13 -3.28 -9.28 5.43
CA GLY A 13 -2.78 -9.72 6.73
C GLY A 13 -3.95 -9.98 7.69
N GLU A 14 -3.75 -10.82 8.71
CA GLU A 14 -4.78 -11.08 9.72
C GLU A 14 -5.32 -9.76 10.28
N PRO A 15 -6.63 -9.61 10.51
CA PRO A 15 -7.21 -8.37 10.96
C PRO A 15 -6.60 -8.01 12.32
N ALA A 16 -5.76 -6.98 12.31
CA ALA A 16 -5.31 -6.37 13.55
C ALA A 16 -6.57 -5.82 14.25
N GLY A 17 -6.71 -6.12 15.56
CA GLY A 17 -7.91 -5.84 16.33
C GLY A 17 -8.38 -4.38 16.23
N GLU A 18 -9.61 -4.14 16.66
CA GLU A 18 -10.29 -2.85 16.56
C GLU A 18 -9.41 -1.69 17.10
N GLY A 19 -8.84 -0.88 16.20
CA GLY A 19 -7.87 0.17 16.53
C GLY A 19 -6.62 0.21 15.64
N HIS A 20 -6.38 -0.83 14.86
CA HIS A 20 -5.23 -0.92 13.95
C HIS A 20 -5.59 -0.57 12.51
N ARG A 21 -5.32 0.67 12.10
CA ARG A 21 -5.40 1.05 10.69
C ARG A 21 -3.98 1.10 10.11
N PRO A 22 -3.64 0.21 9.16
CA PRO A 22 -2.35 0.32 8.48
C PRO A 22 -2.30 1.61 7.64
N ALA A 23 -1.10 2.16 7.48
CA ALA A 23 -0.86 3.16 6.45
C ALA A 23 -0.53 2.43 5.15
N THR A 24 -1.11 2.89 4.03
CA THR A 24 -0.99 2.23 2.73
C THR A 24 -0.69 3.24 1.63
N ALA A 25 0.18 2.88 0.70
CA ALA A 25 0.39 3.59 -0.56
C ALA A 25 0.27 2.61 -1.74
N PRO A 26 -0.42 2.97 -2.83
CA PRO A 26 -0.61 2.08 -3.97
C PRO A 26 0.71 1.86 -4.72
N LEU A 27 0.90 0.64 -5.23
CA LEU A 27 1.96 0.34 -6.20
C LEU A 27 1.32 0.23 -7.58
N THR A 28 1.82 1.03 -8.54
CA THR A 28 1.21 1.13 -9.87
C THR A 28 2.20 0.82 -10.98
N VAL A 29 1.81 0.04 -11.98
CA VAL A 29 2.59 -0.19 -13.20
C VAL A 29 1.67 0.03 -14.39
N ARG A 30 2.11 0.78 -15.40
CA ARG A 30 1.30 1.13 -16.60
C ARG A 30 -0.09 1.65 -16.24
N SER A 31 -0.17 2.49 -15.20
CA SER A 31 -1.40 3.05 -14.63
C SER A 31 -2.37 2.03 -14.01
N GLN A 32 -1.95 0.78 -13.83
CA GLN A 32 -2.70 -0.26 -13.13
C GLN A 32 -2.15 -0.43 -11.71
N ILE A 33 -3.04 -0.46 -10.69
CA ILE A 33 -2.65 -0.84 -9.33
C ILE A 33 -2.38 -2.34 -9.31
N ILE A 34 -1.15 -2.72 -8.97
CA ILE A 34 -0.70 -4.11 -8.89
C ILE A 34 -0.51 -4.58 -7.43
N GLY A 35 -0.57 -3.66 -6.47
CA GLY A 35 -0.43 -3.97 -5.05
C GLY A 35 -0.49 -2.73 -4.16
N ALA A 36 -0.11 -2.93 -2.90
CA ALA A 36 -0.02 -1.88 -1.88
C ALA A 36 1.30 -2.01 -1.10
N HIS A 37 1.98 -0.90 -0.84
CA HIS A 37 3.02 -0.81 0.16
C HIS A 37 2.39 -0.42 1.49
N CYS A 38 2.53 -1.27 2.50
CA CYS A 38 1.85 -1.11 3.79
C CYS A 38 2.83 -1.03 4.94
N ILE A 39 2.54 -0.15 5.91
CA ILE A 39 3.19 -0.14 7.22
C ILE A 39 2.16 -0.50 8.27
N LEU A 40 2.48 -1.51 9.06
CA LEU A 40 1.66 -2.00 10.16
C LEU A 40 2.39 -1.73 11.49
N ARG A 41 1.61 -1.42 12.52
CA ARG A 41 2.04 -1.39 13.92
C ARG A 41 1.24 -2.44 14.67
N THR A 42 1.80 -3.02 15.74
CA THR A 42 1.10 -3.98 16.62
C THR A 42 0.36 -3.30 17.78
N GLU A 43 0.57 -1.99 17.95
CA GLU A 43 -0.17 -1.14 18.89
C GLU A 43 -0.93 -0.04 18.13
N PRO A 44 -2.05 0.48 18.65
CA PRO A 44 -2.79 1.57 18.01
C PRO A 44 -1.87 2.76 17.74
N HIS A 45 -1.78 3.15 16.48
CA HIS A 45 -0.88 4.21 16.04
C HIS A 45 -1.56 5.10 15.01
N GLN A 46 -1.51 6.42 15.25
CA GLN A 46 -1.89 7.40 14.25
C GLN A 46 -0.65 7.80 13.45
N PHE A 47 -0.66 7.51 12.15
CA PHE A 47 0.37 7.98 11.25
C PHE A 47 0.20 9.47 10.98
N THR A 48 1.29 10.23 11.08
CA THR A 48 1.30 11.66 10.76
C THR A 48 1.30 11.86 9.24
N PRO A 49 0.93 13.05 8.75
CA PRO A 49 1.08 13.38 7.32
C PRO A 49 2.50 13.18 6.78
N GLU A 50 3.53 13.43 7.60
CA GLU A 50 4.94 13.20 7.24
C GLU A 50 5.24 11.71 7.04
N HIS A 51 4.78 10.83 7.94
CA HIS A 51 4.91 9.38 7.74
C HIS A 51 4.23 8.90 6.46
N LEU A 52 3.07 9.48 6.12
CA LEU A 52 2.35 9.15 4.89
C LEU A 52 3.10 9.67 3.65
N ALA A 53 3.75 10.83 3.74
CA ALA A 53 4.57 11.37 2.65
C ALA A 53 5.79 10.49 2.39
N GLU A 54 6.47 10.02 3.44
CA GLU A 54 7.59 9.08 3.33
C GLU A 54 7.15 7.74 2.73
N LEU A 55 6.02 7.18 3.19
CA LEU A 55 5.46 5.95 2.65
C LEU A 55 5.15 6.07 1.14
N ASN A 56 4.56 7.19 0.74
CA ASN A 56 4.27 7.47 -0.67
C ASN A 56 5.55 7.61 -1.50
N ALA A 57 6.57 8.31 -1.01
CA ALA A 57 7.85 8.44 -1.70
C ALA A 57 8.52 7.07 -1.92
N ALA A 58 8.55 6.22 -0.89
CA ALA A 58 9.06 4.86 -1.00
C ALA A 58 8.24 4.01 -1.99
N ALA A 59 6.90 4.14 -1.99
CA ALA A 59 6.04 3.45 -2.95
C ALA A 59 6.27 3.90 -4.40
N GLN A 60 6.62 5.18 -4.62
CA GLN A 60 6.99 5.71 -5.93
C GLN A 60 8.31 5.12 -6.43
N GLU A 61 9.31 4.97 -5.56
CA GLU A 61 10.58 4.32 -5.92
C GLU A 61 10.37 2.85 -6.31
N ILE A 62 9.58 2.11 -5.53
CA ILE A 62 9.22 0.71 -5.84
C ILE A 62 8.47 0.64 -7.17
N THR A 63 7.49 1.52 -7.38
CA THR A 63 6.72 1.63 -8.63
C THR A 63 7.64 1.86 -9.83
N ALA A 64 8.62 2.75 -9.71
CA ALA A 64 9.56 3.03 -10.79
C ALA A 64 10.39 1.79 -11.17
N LEU A 65 10.87 1.03 -10.18
CA LEU A 65 11.59 -0.22 -10.42
C LEU A 65 10.70 -1.27 -11.08
N LEU A 66 9.46 -1.46 -10.58
CA LEU A 66 8.52 -2.42 -11.14
C LEU A 66 8.13 -2.07 -12.59
N GLN A 67 8.02 -0.78 -12.91
CA GLN A 67 7.80 -0.30 -14.27
C GLN A 67 8.97 -0.68 -15.18
N GLU A 68 10.22 -0.43 -14.75
CA GLU A 68 11.42 -0.80 -15.52
C GLU A 68 11.46 -2.31 -15.80
N TYR A 69 11.24 -3.16 -14.79
CA TYR A 69 11.18 -4.61 -14.98
C TYR A 69 10.08 -5.03 -15.96
N SER A 70 8.90 -4.41 -15.87
CA SER A 70 7.77 -4.76 -16.73
C SER A 70 7.97 -4.35 -18.19
N ASP A 71 8.85 -3.39 -18.45
CA ASP A 71 9.19 -2.92 -19.80
C ASP A 71 10.33 -3.72 -20.46
N LEU A 72 10.98 -4.63 -19.70
CA LEU A 72 11.97 -5.59 -20.22
C LEU A 72 11.32 -6.89 -20.77
N ASP A 73 10.07 -7.16 -20.40
CA ASP A 73 9.24 -8.27 -20.88
C ASP A 73 8.38 -7.88 -22.10
#